data_AF-A0A5J4QYV7-F1
#
_entry.id   AF-A0A5J4QYV7-F1
#
_cell.length_a   1.000
_cell.length_b   1.000
_cell.length_c   1.000
_cell.angle_alpha   90.00
_cell.angle_beta   90.00
_cell.angle_gamma   90.00
#
_symmetry.space_group_name_H-M   'P 1'
#
loop_
_entity.id
_entity.type
_entity.pdbx_description
1 polymer ?
#
loop_
_entity_poly.entity_id
_entity_poly.type
_entity_poly.pdbx_seq_one_letter_code
_entity_poly.pdbx_strand_id
1 'polypeptide(L)'
;YHATIYDSKGDKEEKIQSVLNRSWKVLDVLPSSAVKCRLLLCCYAEVYEEDLLQEAKEIIDSWQGRELSEEEQAAVELYGDYSGHSDSYPEKVGE
;
A
#
# COMPACT_ATOMS: atom_id res chain seq x y z
N TYR A 1 30.74 -10.39 -21.78
CA TYR A 1 29.42 -10.25 -22.42
C TYR A 1 28.44 -9.72 -21.41
N HIS A 2 28.25 -8.40 -21.36
CA HIS A 2 27.19 -7.72 -20.62
C HIS A 2 26.12 -7.31 -21.63
N ALA A 3 25.01 -8.05 -21.70
CA ALA A 3 23.87 -7.71 -22.54
C ALA A 3 22.57 -8.19 -21.87
N THR A 4 21.90 -7.24 -21.21
CA THR A 4 20.44 -6.98 -21.25
C THR A 4 19.46 -8.15 -21.08
N ILE A 5 19.04 -8.42 -19.83
CA ILE A 5 17.83 -9.20 -19.48
C ILE A 5 16.81 -8.30 -18.73
N TYR A 6 16.79 -7.00 -18.96
CA TYR A 6 15.80 -6.08 -18.37
C TYR A 6 14.58 -5.83 -19.27
N ASP A 7 14.28 -6.75 -20.20
CA ASP A 7 13.07 -6.68 -21.02
C ASP A 7 12.03 -7.65 -20.45
N SER A 8 11.22 -7.15 -19.52
CA SER A 8 9.98 -7.77 -18.99
C SER A 8 9.49 -7.11 -17.68
N LYS A 9 10.26 -6.17 -17.12
CA LYS A 9 9.79 -5.33 -16.00
C LYS A 9 8.71 -4.33 -16.44
N GLY A 10 8.90 -3.65 -17.59
CA GLY A 10 7.98 -2.65 -18.10
C GLY A 10 6.55 -3.14 -18.35
N ASP A 11 6.35 -4.34 -18.94
CA ASP A 11 5.02 -4.85 -19.28
C ASP A 11 4.19 -5.25 -18.05
N LYS A 12 4.87 -5.73 -16.99
CA LYS A 12 4.23 -6.04 -15.70
C LYS A 12 3.93 -4.77 -14.91
N GLU A 13 4.89 -3.86 -14.84
CA GLU A 13 4.73 -2.59 -14.15
C GLU A 13 3.62 -1.75 -14.81
N GLU A 14 3.53 -1.69 -16.14
CA GLU A 14 2.43 -1.00 -16.83
C GLU A 14 1.07 -1.65 -16.58
N LYS A 15 0.98 -2.98 -16.55
CA LYS A 15 -0.28 -3.67 -16.22
C LYS A 15 -0.71 -3.41 -14.78
N ILE A 16 0.24 -3.47 -13.84
CA ILE A 16 0.02 -3.18 -12.43
C ILE A 16 -0.43 -1.72 -12.26
N GLN A 17 0.27 -0.77 -12.89
CA GLN A 17 -0.08 0.65 -12.92
C GLN A 17 -1.44 0.91 -13.57
N SER A 18 -1.81 0.19 -14.64
CA SER A 18 -3.12 0.34 -15.30
C SER A 18 -4.27 -0.18 -14.41
N VAL A 19 -4.04 -1.29 -13.69
CA VAL A 19 -4.96 -1.80 -12.68
C VAL A 19 -5.08 -0.83 -11.51
N LEU A 20 -3.95 -0.32 -11.01
CA LEU A 20 -3.90 0.69 -9.96
C LEU A 20 -4.59 1.99 -10.34
N ASN A 21 -4.38 2.51 -11.55
CA ASN A 21 -5.01 3.74 -12.02
C ASN A 21 -6.55 3.58 -12.11
N ARG A 22 -7.03 2.38 -12.47
CA ARG A 22 -8.47 2.06 -12.37
C ARG A 22 -8.93 1.94 -10.93
N SER A 23 -8.14 1.31 -10.05
CA SER A 23 -8.43 1.22 -8.62
C SER A 23 -8.46 2.61 -7.97
N TRP A 24 -7.57 3.53 -8.35
CA TRP A 24 -7.51 4.92 -7.88
C TRP A 24 -8.75 5.69 -8.29
N LYS A 25 -9.25 5.51 -9.52
CA LYS A 25 -10.54 6.10 -9.93
C LYS A 25 -11.70 5.60 -9.08
N VAL A 26 -11.65 4.36 -8.59
CA VAL A 26 -12.68 3.80 -7.69
C VAL A 26 -12.45 4.29 -6.26
N LEU A 27 -11.19 4.43 -5.86
CA LEU A 27 -10.75 4.92 -4.55
C LEU A 27 -11.13 6.39 -4.31
N ASP A 28 -11.10 7.21 -5.36
CA ASP A 28 -11.43 8.64 -5.33
C ASP A 28 -12.94 8.88 -5.10
N VAL A 29 -13.79 7.97 -5.60
CA VAL A 29 -15.25 8.01 -5.38
C VAL A 29 -15.69 7.35 -4.07
N LEU A 30 -14.81 6.59 -3.42
CA LEU A 30 -15.12 5.94 -2.15
C LEU A 30 -14.91 6.93 -0.99
N PRO A 31 -15.91 7.14 -0.12
CA PRO A 31 -15.71 7.92 1.09
C PRO A 31 -14.59 7.30 1.94
N SER A 32 -13.86 8.14 2.66
CA SER A 32 -12.78 7.77 3.58
C SER A 32 -13.31 6.81 4.65
N SER A 33 -13.17 5.52 4.36
CA SER A 33 -13.75 4.40 5.09
C SER A 33 -12.72 3.29 5.21
N ALA A 34 -12.98 2.31 6.09
CA ALA A 34 -12.14 1.13 6.29
C ALA A 34 -11.71 0.45 4.98
N VAL A 35 -12.64 0.39 4.01
CA VAL A 35 -12.43 -0.20 2.70
C VAL A 35 -11.35 0.54 1.91
N LYS A 36 -11.36 1.88 1.95
CA LYS A 36 -10.35 2.71 1.30
C LYS A 36 -8.96 2.41 1.85
N CYS A 37 -8.82 2.37 3.18
CA CYS A 37 -7.55 2.08 3.84
C CYS A 37 -7.01 0.68 3.51
N ARG A 38 -7.87 -0.34 3.52
CA ARG A 38 -7.49 -1.71 3.16
C ARG A 38 -7.04 -1.81 1.71
N LEU A 39 -7.72 -1.11 0.79
CA LEU A 39 -7.33 -1.11 -0.61
C LEU A 39 -5.96 -0.45 -0.81
N LEU A 40 -5.69 0.66 -0.12
CA LEU A 40 -4.38 1.33 -0.13
C LEU A 40 -3.26 0.40 0.33
N LEU A 41 -3.47 -0.33 1.42
CA LEU A 41 -2.50 -1.31 1.93
C LEU A 41 -2.29 -2.50 0.99
N CYS A 42 -3.37 -3.03 0.39
CA CYS A 42 -3.24 -4.07 -0.63
C CYS A 42 -2.48 -3.58 -1.86
N CYS A 43 -2.70 -2.33 -2.28
CA CYS A 43 -1.93 -1.70 -3.34
C CYS A 43 -0.45 -1.55 -2.94
N TYR A 44 -0.17 -1.14 -1.71
CA TYR A 44 1.21 -1.05 -1.19
C TYR A 44 1.93 -2.41 -1.25
N ALA A 45 1.27 -3.51 -0.91
CA ALA A 45 1.87 -4.84 -1.00
C ALA A 45 2.27 -5.27 -2.43
N GLU A 46 1.65 -4.68 -3.44
CA GLU A 46 1.90 -4.99 -4.86
C GLU A 46 2.95 -4.07 -5.50
N VAL A 47 2.95 -2.77 -5.15
CA VAL A 47 3.87 -1.78 -5.74
C VAL A 47 4.93 -1.22 -4.81
N TYR A 48 4.83 -1.46 -3.51
CA TYR A 48 5.73 -0.95 -2.47
C TYR A 48 5.93 0.58 -2.53
N GLU A 49 4.87 1.32 -2.88
CA GLU A 49 4.85 2.79 -2.97
C GLU A 49 4.54 3.43 -1.61
N GLU A 50 5.49 4.20 -1.06
CA GLU A 50 5.38 4.79 0.28
C GLU A 50 4.21 5.78 0.41
N ASP A 51 3.83 6.47 -0.67
CA ASP A 51 2.69 7.39 -0.70
C ASP A 51 1.36 6.68 -0.32
N LEU A 52 1.20 5.41 -0.70
CA LEU A 52 0.00 4.62 -0.35
C LEU A 52 -0.08 4.32 1.14
N LEU A 53 1.06 4.03 1.76
CA LEU A 53 1.15 3.76 3.19
C LEU A 53 0.90 5.04 3.99
N GLN A 54 1.40 6.18 3.50
CA GLN A 54 1.18 7.49 4.10
C GLN A 54 -0.31 7.88 4.06
N GLU A 55 -1.00 7.70 2.93
CA GLU A 55 -2.44 7.99 2.84
C GLU A 55 -3.27 7.05 3.75
N ALA A 56 -2.90 5.76 3.83
CA ALA A 56 -3.53 4.81 4.75
C ALA A 56 -3.36 5.24 6.22
N LYS A 57 -2.18 5.74 6.59
CA LYS A 57 -1.91 6.28 7.92
C LYS A 57 -2.80 7.47 8.26
N GLU A 58 -2.97 8.42 7.34
CA GLU A 58 -3.85 9.58 7.56
C GLU A 58 -5.30 9.17 7.82
N ILE A 59 -5.77 8.15 7.10
CA ILE A 59 -7.11 7.59 7.33
C ILE A 59 -7.21 6.93 8.70
N ILE A 60 -6.21 6.14 9.10
CA ILE A 60 -6.18 5.49 10.42
C ILE A 60 -6.12 6.53 11.55
N ASP A 61 -5.31 7.57 11.39
CA ASP A 61 -5.21 8.68 12.35
C ASP A 61 -6.55 9.39 12.50
N SER A 62 -7.32 9.53 11.42
CA SER A 62 -8.68 10.09 11.48
C SER A 62 -9.67 9.27 12.31
N TRP A 63 -9.37 8.00 12.58
CA TRP A 63 -10.18 7.13 13.44
C TRP A 63 -9.65 7.04 14.88
N GLN A 64 -8.44 7.52 15.16
CA GLN A 64 -7.88 7.56 16.51
C GLN A 64 -8.70 8.52 17.39
N GLY A 65 -9.56 7.96 18.23
CA GLY A 65 -10.42 8.73 19.13
C GLY A 65 -11.90 8.34 19.14
N ARG A 66 -12.31 7.35 18.34
CA ARG A 66 -13.64 6.72 18.42
C ARG A 66 -13.54 5.20 18.55
N GLU A 67 -14.62 4.55 18.96
CA GLU A 67 -14.72 3.08 18.84
C GLU A 67 -14.68 2.68 17.37
N LEU A 68 -13.72 1.84 17.02
CA LEU A 68 -13.50 1.32 15.67
C LEU A 68 -14.51 0.20 15.38
N SER A 69 -15.07 0.18 14.18
CA SER A 69 -15.77 -1.01 13.67
C SER A 69 -14.77 -2.14 13.40
N GLU A 70 -15.24 -3.39 13.36
CA GLU A 70 -14.43 -4.57 13.02
C GLU A 70 -13.64 -4.37 11.71
N GLU A 71 -14.23 -3.68 10.73
CA GLU A 71 -13.59 -3.39 9.45
C GLU A 71 -12.44 -2.39 9.56
N GLU A 72 -12.59 -1.36 10.40
CA GLU A 72 -11.56 -0.35 10.65
C GLU A 72 -10.42 -0.96 11.46
N GLN A 73 -10.76 -1.77 12.46
CA GLN A 73 -9.78 -2.48 13.28
C GLN A 73 -8.94 -3.45 12.43
N ALA A 74 -9.56 -4.21 11.53
CA ALA A 74 -8.84 -5.05 10.57
C ALA A 74 -7.89 -4.23 9.67
N ALA A 75 -8.26 -2.99 9.30
CA ALA A 75 -7.40 -2.12 8.51
C ALA A 75 -6.20 -1.60 9.30
N VAL A 76 -6.40 -1.26 10.59
CA VAL A 76 -5.32 -0.87 11.52
C VAL A 76 -4.36 -2.03 11.76
N GLU A 77 -4.88 -3.25 11.96
CA GLU A 77 -4.06 -4.46 12.12
C GLU A 77 -3.24 -4.75 10.86
N LEU A 78 -3.85 -4.66 9.67
CA LEU A 78 -3.14 -4.77 8.39
C LEU A 78 -2.03 -3.72 8.27
N TYR A 79 -2.32 -2.45 8.59
CA TYR A 79 -1.32 -1.39 8.57
C TYR A 79 -0.15 -1.71 9.51
N GLY A 80 -0.46 -2.20 10.71
CA GLY A 80 0.53 -2.65 11.69
C GLY A 80 1.42 -3.79 11.18
N ASP A 81 0.87 -4.73 10.41
CA ASP A 81 1.64 -5.81 9.76
C ASP A 81 2.64 -5.24 8.76
N TYR A 82 2.22 -4.30 7.91
CA TYR A 82 3.10 -3.66 6.92
C TYR A 82 4.11 -2.69 7.55
N SER A 83 3.71 -1.89 8.54
CA SER A 83 4.60 -0.95 9.24
C SER A 83 5.56 -1.67 10.19
N GLY A 84 5.10 -2.76 10.82
CA GLY A 84 5.94 -3.62 11.67
C GLY A 84 6.93 -4.44 10.86
N HIS A 85 6.61 -4.78 9.61
CA HIS A 85 7.59 -5.36 8.68
C HIS A 85 8.67 -4.35 8.25
N SER A 86 8.35 -3.04 8.27
CA SER A 86 9.32 -1.97 7.97
C SER A 86 10.46 -1.88 8.98
N ASP A 87 10.21 -2.21 10.26
CA ASP A 87 11.27 -2.33 11.29
C ASP A 87 12.13 -3.59 11.14
N SER A 88 11.77 -4.50 10.23
CA SER A 88 12.47 -5.77 9.98
C SER A 88 13.16 -5.87 8.61
N TYR A 89 13.30 -4.78 7.85
CA TYR A 89 14.30 -4.78 6.78
C TYR A 89 15.66 -4.57 7.43
N PRO A 90 16.55 -5.60 7.52
CA PRO A 90 17.94 -5.32 7.79
C PRO A 90 18.38 -4.40 6.66
N GLU A 91 18.69 -3.17 7.03
CA GLU A 91 19.49 -2.24 6.27
C GLU A 91 20.63 -3.08 5.69
N LYS A 92 20.57 -3.37 4.38
CA LYS A 92 21.71 -3.96 3.69
C LYS A 92 22.76 -2.86 3.60
N VAL A 93 23.42 -2.62 4.72
CA VAL A 93 24.71 -1.97 4.77
C VAL A 93 25.67 -2.93 4.08
N GLY A 94 25.75 -2.76 2.76
CA GLY A 94 26.85 -3.30 2.00
C GLY A 94 28.09 -2.50 2.35
N GLU A 95 29.08 -3.18 2.91
CA GLU A 95 30.50 -2.91 2.70
C GLU A 95 31.23 -4.24 2.47
#